data_AF-A0A3Q0IQX6-F1
#
_entry.id   AF-A0A3Q0IQX6-F1
#
_cell.length_a   1.000
_cell.length_b   1.000
_cell.length_c   1.000
_cell.angle_alpha   90.00
_cell.angle_beta   90.00
_cell.angle_gamma   90.00
#
_symmetry.space_group_name_H-M   'P 1'
#
loop_
_entity.id
_entity.type
_entity.pdbx_description
1 polymer ?
#
loop_
_entity_poly.entity_id
_entity_poly.type
_entity_poly.pdbx_seq_one_letter_code
_entity_poly.pdbx_strand_id
1 'polypeptide(L)'
;MAVTGGEFFGGEQMAYAAGAPRSNGTGEVLLFSKSFKTSNQPDHGILEPRLVLTGEQIGSSFGYELTTVDVNGDKKPDLVVGAPFYFDKEGGGAVYIYVNSGQYCLNCQPPVRLTGKTLESRFGIAIANLGDLNKDGYEDIAVGAPYQGNGVVYIYLGSKNGITTEPSQIIESESIPTPSGEFLRTWGSSLSSGVDMDNNGYPDLLVGAYESGGAVLLRARPIIQLATSLDPEFNLRNIDPSKQGCPVDPTAEQSCFTFQTCVNIESLNASSNSRRNGKLILRYKLEAETFVPTQKFSRIYFGPDKAAKWNIVEEKIELKSGESRHCRLQTAYVKENTKDIQSPIKMKLSYSLVQQEPSRIKPGSPLQSIDEFPILDQTAAARVFHATFHKDCGSNDECESELHVKAQLQLEERKHDISSLKSLTLCWYPFQDCLLGTARCFKITCDVYNLYANHEATITIRARLFNSTLVEDYPHVDRVIIASRAKIDIPLSLFLHQKNLTDDETQVKTVAMKDLVQQSRPVWHIILLAILLGLLLLILLILCLRRLGFFRRHRHPPPDPTLSGNLRTTYEDEDDD
;
A
#
# COMPACT_ATOMS: atom_id res chain seq x y z
N MET A 1 5.66 -22.74 -20.15
CA MET A 1 6.28 -21.62 -20.88
C MET A 1 5.14 -20.75 -21.33
N ALA A 2 4.97 -19.58 -20.74
CA ALA A 2 3.93 -18.64 -21.12
C ALA A 2 4.42 -17.76 -22.27
N VAL A 3 3.48 -17.34 -23.11
CA VAL A 3 3.74 -16.46 -24.26
C VAL A 3 2.61 -15.45 -24.37
N THR A 4 2.94 -14.23 -24.78
CA THR A 4 1.96 -13.22 -25.18
C THR A 4 2.54 -12.34 -26.28
N GLY A 5 1.73 -11.50 -26.91
CA GLY A 5 2.16 -10.66 -28.02
C GLY A 5 1.52 -9.28 -27.97
N GLY A 6 2.27 -8.27 -28.41
CA GLY A 6 1.81 -6.88 -28.46
C GLY A 6 2.82 -5.98 -29.15
N GLU A 7 2.41 -4.78 -29.50
CA GLU A 7 3.26 -3.73 -30.07
C GLU A 7 4.10 -3.03 -28.98
N PHE A 8 5.05 -3.75 -28.39
CA PHE A 8 5.81 -3.24 -27.24
C PHE A 8 6.85 -2.17 -27.58
N PHE A 9 7.29 -2.07 -28.84
CA PHE A 9 8.43 -1.23 -29.26
C PHE A 9 8.08 -0.13 -30.28
N GLY A 10 6.79 0.05 -30.57
CA GLY A 10 6.29 1.02 -31.56
C GLY A 10 6.53 0.61 -33.02
N GLY A 11 5.84 1.30 -33.94
CA GLY A 11 5.99 1.13 -35.38
C GLY A 11 5.09 0.05 -35.99
N GLU A 12 3.96 -0.27 -35.35
CA GLU A 12 2.93 -1.23 -35.78
C GLU A 12 3.45 -2.68 -35.94
N GLN A 13 4.59 -3.00 -35.34
CA GLN A 13 5.19 -4.33 -35.41
C GLN A 13 4.86 -5.17 -34.18
N MET A 14 4.29 -6.35 -34.42
CA MET A 14 4.07 -7.34 -33.38
C MET A 14 5.40 -7.82 -32.79
N ALA A 15 5.53 -7.67 -31.48
CA ALA A 15 6.55 -8.30 -30.66
C ALA A 15 5.93 -9.41 -29.81
N TYR A 16 6.77 -10.35 -29.36
CA TYR A 16 6.37 -11.51 -28.59
C TYR A 16 7.13 -11.52 -27.26
N ALA A 17 6.44 -11.73 -26.15
CA ALA A 17 7.06 -11.96 -24.85
C ALA A 17 6.97 -13.44 -24.51
N ALA A 18 8.06 -14.04 -24.02
CA ALA A 18 8.09 -15.43 -23.58
C ALA A 18 8.73 -15.54 -22.18
N GLY A 19 8.10 -16.33 -21.32
CA GLY A 19 8.52 -16.55 -19.96
C GLY A 19 9.50 -17.70 -19.80
N ALA A 20 10.61 -17.46 -19.09
CA ALA A 20 11.65 -18.41 -18.74
C ALA A 20 11.77 -18.51 -17.20
N PRO A 21 10.79 -19.11 -16.50
CA PRO A 21 10.66 -19.06 -15.03
C PRO A 21 11.81 -19.71 -14.25
N ARG A 22 12.65 -20.50 -14.91
CA ARG A 22 13.82 -21.15 -14.30
C ARG A 22 15.14 -20.47 -14.64
N SER A 23 15.14 -19.45 -15.49
CA SER A 23 16.35 -18.75 -15.90
C SER A 23 16.96 -18.03 -14.69
N ASN A 24 18.28 -18.13 -14.56
CA ASN A 24 19.06 -17.47 -13.50
C ASN A 24 18.56 -17.70 -12.06
N GLY A 25 17.79 -18.76 -11.81
CA GLY A 25 17.19 -19.08 -10.51
C GLY A 25 16.02 -18.18 -10.07
N THR A 26 15.90 -16.95 -10.58
CA THR A 26 14.82 -16.01 -10.25
C THR A 26 13.68 -16.02 -11.27
N GLY A 27 13.97 -16.40 -12.52
CA GLY A 27 13.06 -16.33 -13.66
C GLY A 27 13.28 -15.08 -14.50
N GLU A 28 13.03 -15.18 -15.81
CA GLU A 28 13.18 -14.08 -16.77
C GLU A 28 12.00 -14.05 -17.76
N VAL A 29 11.77 -12.89 -18.38
CA VAL A 29 10.88 -12.73 -19.53
C VAL A 29 11.66 -12.09 -20.67
N LEU A 30 11.66 -12.75 -21.83
CA LEU A 30 12.35 -12.29 -23.02
C LEU A 30 11.34 -11.75 -24.02
N LEU A 31 11.58 -10.54 -24.52
CA LEU A 31 10.78 -9.92 -25.57
C LEU A 31 11.53 -9.98 -26.90
N PHE A 32 10.85 -10.45 -27.94
CA PHE A 32 11.38 -10.67 -29.26
C PHE A 32 10.64 -9.83 -30.30
N SER A 33 11.36 -9.38 -31.32
CA SER A 33 10.78 -8.79 -32.52
C SER A 33 11.14 -9.63 -33.74
N LYS A 34 10.27 -9.67 -34.75
CA LYS A 34 10.63 -10.27 -36.03
C LYS A 34 11.65 -9.37 -36.75
N SER A 35 12.79 -9.95 -37.15
CA SER A 35 13.80 -9.25 -37.95
C SER A 35 13.38 -9.21 -39.42
N PHE A 36 13.21 -8.01 -39.99
CA PHE A 36 12.98 -7.84 -41.42
C PHE A 36 14.31 -7.40 -42.08
N LYS A 37 14.98 -8.31 -42.78
CA LYS A 37 16.12 -7.93 -43.62
C LYS A 37 15.63 -7.22 -44.88
N THR A 38 16.29 -6.13 -45.24
CA THR A 38 16.08 -5.39 -46.49
C THR A 38 16.52 -6.23 -47.70
N SER A 39 15.53 -6.60 -48.53
CA SER A 39 15.60 -7.09 -49.92
C SER A 39 16.63 -8.19 -50.28
N ASN A 40 16.10 -9.34 -50.72
CA ASN A 40 16.71 -10.44 -51.49
C ASN A 40 17.21 -11.71 -50.76
N GLN A 41 16.75 -11.98 -49.54
CA GLN A 41 16.96 -13.29 -48.90
C GLN A 41 15.63 -13.82 -48.33
N PRO A 42 15.32 -15.13 -48.45
CA PRO A 42 14.08 -15.67 -47.92
C PRO A 42 13.96 -15.37 -46.41
N ASP A 43 12.84 -14.77 -46.02
CA ASP A 43 12.52 -14.43 -44.64
C ASP A 43 12.30 -15.72 -43.84
N HIS A 44 13.32 -16.12 -43.07
CA HIS A 44 13.26 -17.30 -42.21
C HIS A 44 12.51 -17.04 -40.89
N GLY A 45 11.90 -15.85 -40.70
CA GLY A 45 11.12 -15.54 -39.50
C GLY A 45 11.94 -15.51 -38.22
N ILE A 46 13.17 -15.00 -38.29
CA ILE A 46 14.08 -14.97 -37.13
C ILE A 46 13.56 -13.99 -36.09
N LEU A 47 13.37 -14.50 -34.86
CA LEU A 47 13.04 -13.70 -33.68
C LEU A 47 14.32 -13.20 -33.02
N GLU A 48 14.50 -11.88 -32.99
CA GLU A 48 15.63 -11.24 -32.32
C GLU A 48 15.20 -10.73 -30.93
N PRO A 49 15.93 -11.09 -29.85
CA PRO A 49 15.64 -10.58 -28.52
C PRO A 49 15.95 -9.09 -28.45
N ARG A 50 15.01 -8.30 -27.93
CA ARG A 50 15.14 -6.84 -27.77
C ARG A 50 15.22 -6.40 -26.31
N LEU A 51 14.54 -7.11 -25.42
CA LEU A 51 14.49 -6.77 -24.00
C LEU A 51 14.44 -8.05 -23.17
N VAL A 52 15.11 -8.04 -22.03
CA VAL A 52 15.05 -9.09 -21.01
C VAL A 52 14.64 -8.43 -19.70
N LEU A 53 13.62 -8.98 -19.06
CA LEU A 53 13.17 -8.62 -17.72
C LEU A 53 13.54 -9.75 -16.77
N THR A 54 14.12 -9.43 -15.61
CA THR A 54 14.61 -10.41 -14.64
C THR A 54 13.81 -10.31 -13.34
N GLY A 55 13.40 -11.47 -12.81
CA GLY A 55 12.70 -11.56 -11.53
C GLY A 55 13.60 -11.21 -10.34
N GLU A 56 13.00 -10.67 -9.28
CA GLU A 56 13.74 -10.18 -8.10
C GLU A 56 14.11 -11.28 -7.09
N GLN A 57 13.34 -12.37 -7.03
CA GLN A 57 13.47 -13.38 -5.97
C GLN A 57 13.74 -14.77 -6.53
N ILE A 58 14.71 -15.48 -5.93
CA ILE A 58 15.06 -16.86 -6.30
C ILE A 58 13.87 -17.79 -6.02
N GLY A 59 13.57 -18.67 -6.98
CA GLY A 59 12.49 -19.64 -6.86
C GLY A 59 11.08 -19.08 -7.11
N SER A 60 10.94 -17.76 -7.28
CA SER A 60 9.63 -17.11 -7.49
C SER A 60 8.93 -17.51 -8.79
N SER A 61 9.70 -18.09 -9.73
CA SER A 61 9.26 -18.46 -11.07
C SER A 61 8.70 -17.29 -11.86
N PHE A 62 9.36 -16.14 -11.80
CA PHE A 62 9.00 -14.96 -12.57
C PHE A 62 8.94 -15.28 -14.08
N GLY A 63 7.84 -14.94 -14.75
CA GLY A 63 7.57 -15.34 -16.13
C GLY A 63 6.83 -16.68 -16.24
N TYR A 64 6.14 -17.11 -15.18
CA TYR A 64 5.32 -18.33 -15.23
C TYR A 64 4.10 -18.16 -16.13
N GLU A 65 3.42 -17.02 -16.00
CA GLU A 65 2.23 -16.62 -16.74
C GLU A 65 2.45 -15.21 -17.32
N LEU A 66 1.90 -14.93 -18.50
CA LEU A 66 2.06 -13.64 -19.19
C LEU A 66 0.75 -13.20 -19.82
N THR A 67 0.43 -11.91 -19.74
CA THR A 67 -0.62 -11.31 -20.57
C THR A 67 -0.25 -9.88 -20.97
N THR A 68 -0.88 -9.40 -22.03
CA THR A 68 -0.78 -8.03 -22.53
C THR A 68 -2.07 -7.29 -22.25
N VAL A 69 -1.98 -6.05 -21.79
CA VAL A 69 -3.15 -5.23 -21.39
C VAL A 69 -2.80 -3.75 -21.49
N ASP A 70 -3.76 -2.88 -21.82
CA ASP A 70 -3.60 -1.41 -21.78
C ASP A 70 -4.27 -0.86 -20.51
N VAL A 71 -3.58 -0.95 -19.36
CA VAL A 71 -4.20 -0.62 -18.06
C VAL A 71 -4.34 0.88 -17.83
N ASN A 72 -3.63 1.69 -18.60
CA ASN A 72 -3.63 3.16 -18.49
C ASN A 72 -4.36 3.87 -19.65
N GLY A 73 -4.87 3.12 -20.62
CA GLY A 73 -5.70 3.62 -21.71
C GLY A 73 -4.94 4.47 -22.73
N ASP A 74 -3.61 4.36 -22.77
CA ASP A 74 -2.74 5.17 -23.65
C ASP A 74 -2.50 4.54 -25.04
N LYS A 75 -3.14 3.39 -25.29
CA LYS A 75 -3.06 2.58 -26.52
C LYS A 75 -1.68 1.95 -26.75
N LYS A 76 -0.82 1.88 -25.73
CA LYS A 76 0.39 1.07 -25.76
C LYS A 76 0.18 -0.16 -24.90
N PRO A 77 0.51 -1.36 -25.39
CA PRO A 77 0.33 -2.56 -24.60
C PRO A 77 1.35 -2.60 -23.46
N ASP A 78 0.84 -2.71 -22.24
CA ASP A 78 1.58 -3.04 -21.03
C ASP A 78 1.78 -4.55 -20.94
N LEU A 79 2.76 -4.96 -20.15
CA LEU A 79 3.09 -6.37 -19.93
C LEU A 79 2.84 -6.76 -18.48
N VAL A 80 2.06 -7.82 -18.28
CA VAL A 80 1.77 -8.40 -16.98
C VAL A 80 2.47 -9.75 -16.84
N VAL A 81 3.19 -9.93 -15.73
CA VAL A 81 4.04 -11.09 -15.48
C VAL A 81 3.71 -11.75 -14.15
N GLY A 82 3.39 -13.04 -14.18
CA GLY A 82 3.18 -13.85 -12.98
C GLY A 82 4.47 -14.42 -12.39
N ALA A 83 4.56 -14.40 -11.06
CA ALA A 83 5.55 -15.09 -10.25
C ALA A 83 4.83 -15.82 -9.09
N PRO A 84 4.13 -16.92 -9.36
CA PRO A 84 3.23 -17.56 -8.40
C PRO A 84 3.93 -18.17 -7.18
N PHE A 85 5.26 -18.33 -7.21
CA PHE A 85 6.03 -18.83 -6.08
C PHE A 85 6.85 -17.73 -5.39
N TYR A 86 6.62 -16.46 -5.73
CA TYR A 86 7.09 -15.35 -4.93
C TYR A 86 6.56 -15.49 -3.50
N PHE A 87 7.35 -15.09 -2.50
CA PHE A 87 6.90 -15.08 -1.11
C PHE A 87 7.40 -13.85 -0.38
N ASP A 88 6.60 -13.33 0.53
CA ASP A 88 7.03 -12.37 1.54
C ASP A 88 6.50 -12.79 2.93
N LYS A 89 6.47 -11.89 3.91
CA LYS A 89 6.05 -12.22 5.28
C LYS A 89 4.55 -12.50 5.41
N GLU A 90 3.75 -11.90 4.54
CA GLU A 90 2.28 -11.86 4.66
C GLU A 90 1.59 -12.41 3.40
N GLY A 91 2.29 -12.46 2.27
CA GLY A 91 1.75 -12.79 0.96
C GLY A 91 2.54 -13.86 0.20
N GLY A 92 1.80 -14.57 -0.64
CA GLY A 92 2.30 -15.67 -1.48
C GLY A 92 1.86 -15.49 -2.92
N GLY A 93 2.79 -15.62 -3.85
CA GLY A 93 2.62 -15.27 -5.25
C GLY A 93 2.57 -13.77 -5.51
N ALA A 94 3.04 -13.37 -6.68
CA ALA A 94 3.03 -11.98 -7.13
C ALA A 94 2.70 -11.86 -8.62
N VAL A 95 2.17 -10.71 -8.99
CA VAL A 95 1.99 -10.26 -10.37
C VAL A 95 2.66 -8.91 -10.52
N TYR A 96 3.44 -8.75 -11.59
CA TYR A 96 4.16 -7.52 -11.92
C TYR A 96 3.57 -6.90 -13.17
N ILE A 97 3.24 -5.61 -13.12
CA ILE A 97 2.68 -4.84 -14.23
C ILE A 97 3.75 -3.85 -14.68
N TYR A 98 4.26 -4.07 -15.89
CA TYR A 98 5.22 -3.20 -16.57
C TYR A 98 4.45 -2.28 -17.52
N VAL A 99 4.26 -1.03 -17.10
CA VAL A 99 3.55 -0.03 -17.90
C VAL A 99 4.47 0.49 -19.00
N ASN A 100 3.98 0.50 -20.23
CA ASN A 100 4.73 0.89 -21.42
C ASN A 100 4.77 2.41 -21.59
N SER A 101 5.66 3.04 -20.82
CA SER A 101 5.75 4.49 -20.71
C SER A 101 6.39 5.18 -21.93
N GLY A 102 6.02 6.45 -22.18
CA GLY A 102 6.77 7.36 -23.06
C GLY A 102 6.95 6.86 -24.51
N GLN A 103 8.19 6.80 -24.99
CA GLN A 103 8.59 6.31 -26.33
C GLN A 103 8.67 4.77 -26.39
N TYR A 104 7.63 4.06 -25.96
CA TYR A 104 7.59 2.59 -25.92
C TYR A 104 8.69 1.96 -25.04
N CYS A 105 8.72 2.33 -23.76
CA CYS A 105 9.67 1.80 -22.79
C CYS A 105 8.98 1.09 -21.60
N LEU A 106 9.01 -0.24 -21.64
CA LEU A 106 8.46 -1.13 -20.60
C LEU A 106 9.26 -1.17 -19.28
N ASN A 107 10.57 -0.90 -19.32
CA ASN A 107 11.45 -1.01 -18.15
C ASN A 107 12.01 0.35 -17.66
N CYS A 108 11.44 1.46 -18.14
CA CYS A 108 11.85 2.80 -17.72
C CYS A 108 11.31 3.20 -16.33
N GLN A 109 10.23 2.55 -15.89
CA GLN A 109 9.66 2.73 -14.56
C GLN A 109 9.67 1.38 -13.82
N PRO A 110 9.80 1.39 -12.49
CA PRO A 110 9.59 0.18 -11.69
C PRO A 110 8.20 -0.40 -11.94
N PRO A 111 8.06 -1.73 -12.03
CA PRO A 111 6.75 -2.36 -12.20
C PRO A 111 5.88 -2.19 -10.94
N VAL A 112 4.57 -2.09 -11.14
CA VAL A 112 3.61 -2.22 -10.03
C VAL A 112 3.53 -3.70 -9.66
N ARG A 113 3.70 -4.02 -8.37
CA ARG A 113 3.63 -5.39 -7.85
C ARG A 113 2.36 -5.59 -7.05
N LEU A 114 1.54 -6.56 -7.46
CA LEU A 114 0.39 -7.06 -6.71
C LEU A 114 0.78 -8.38 -6.04
N THR A 115 0.44 -8.55 -4.76
CA THR A 115 0.79 -9.73 -3.97
C THR A 115 -0.45 -10.44 -3.46
N GLY A 116 -0.41 -11.78 -3.42
CA GLY A 116 -1.47 -12.58 -2.82
C GLY A 116 -1.60 -12.31 -1.32
N LYS A 117 -2.81 -12.45 -0.76
CA LYS A 117 -3.08 -12.17 0.66
C LYS A 117 -2.64 -13.27 1.63
N THR A 118 -2.29 -14.46 1.13
CA THR A 118 -1.83 -15.60 1.94
C THR A 118 -0.61 -16.27 1.32
N LEU A 119 0.27 -16.82 2.16
CA LEU A 119 1.58 -17.38 1.80
C LEU A 119 1.52 -18.50 0.75
N GLU A 120 0.50 -19.33 0.79
CA GLU A 120 0.36 -20.49 -0.12
C GLU A 120 -0.63 -20.23 -1.25
N SER A 121 -1.11 -19.00 -1.43
CA SER A 121 -2.19 -18.70 -2.40
C SER A 121 -1.82 -18.99 -3.85
N ARG A 122 -0.51 -18.94 -4.16
CA ARG A 122 0.07 -18.93 -5.52
C ARG A 122 -0.60 -17.90 -6.43
N PHE A 123 -0.88 -16.73 -5.89
CA PHE A 123 -1.42 -15.60 -6.63
C PHE A 123 -0.56 -15.30 -7.88
N GLY A 124 -1.20 -15.15 -9.03
CA GLY A 124 -0.51 -14.92 -10.31
C GLY A 124 -0.17 -16.19 -11.08
N ILE A 125 -0.73 -17.34 -10.70
CA ILE A 125 -0.58 -18.60 -11.47
C ILE A 125 -1.40 -18.60 -12.75
N ALA A 126 -2.51 -17.86 -12.78
CA ALA A 126 -3.37 -17.63 -13.93
C ALA A 126 -3.72 -16.15 -13.97
N ILE A 127 -3.62 -15.54 -15.16
CA ILE A 127 -3.87 -14.11 -15.37
C ILE A 127 -4.62 -13.98 -16.69
N ALA A 128 -5.71 -13.21 -16.71
CA ALA A 128 -6.46 -12.92 -17.93
C ALA A 128 -6.60 -11.41 -18.12
N ASN A 129 -6.41 -10.94 -19.35
CA ASN A 129 -6.87 -9.62 -19.76
C ASN A 129 -8.39 -9.70 -19.94
N LEU A 130 -9.13 -8.89 -19.20
CA LEU A 130 -10.60 -8.84 -19.24
C LEU A 130 -11.12 -7.86 -20.30
N GLY A 131 -10.25 -7.09 -20.93
CA GLY A 131 -10.62 -5.88 -21.65
C GLY A 131 -11.19 -4.84 -20.68
N ASP A 132 -11.94 -3.88 -21.21
CA ASP A 132 -12.63 -2.87 -20.41
C ASP A 132 -13.95 -3.46 -19.84
N LEU A 133 -13.86 -4.09 -18.66
CA LEU A 133 -14.97 -4.81 -18.02
C LEU A 133 -16.04 -3.83 -17.51
N ASN A 134 -15.63 -2.66 -17.02
CA ASN A 134 -16.53 -1.67 -16.46
C ASN A 134 -16.91 -0.51 -17.41
N LYS A 135 -16.36 -0.50 -18.64
CA LYS A 135 -16.58 0.52 -19.68
C LYS A 135 -16.10 1.92 -19.30
N ASP A 136 -15.04 2.02 -18.50
CA ASP A 136 -14.46 3.30 -18.10
C ASP A 136 -13.33 3.79 -19.03
N GLY A 137 -12.97 2.98 -20.03
CA GLY A 137 -11.96 3.27 -21.04
C GLY A 137 -10.58 2.69 -20.76
N TYR A 138 -10.39 1.98 -19.64
CA TYR A 138 -9.15 1.31 -19.27
C TYR A 138 -9.34 -0.21 -19.29
N GLU A 139 -8.31 -0.98 -19.68
CA GLU A 139 -8.41 -2.44 -19.62
C GLU A 139 -8.13 -2.98 -18.21
N ASP A 140 -8.85 -4.05 -17.87
CA ASP A 140 -8.87 -4.68 -16.56
C ASP A 140 -8.24 -6.07 -16.59
N ILE A 141 -7.88 -6.60 -15.41
CA ILE A 141 -7.28 -7.94 -15.30
C ILE A 141 -7.97 -8.80 -14.24
N ALA A 142 -8.00 -10.11 -14.49
CA ALA A 142 -8.32 -11.12 -13.49
C ALA A 142 -7.06 -11.89 -13.10
N VAL A 143 -6.89 -12.15 -11.80
CA VAL A 143 -5.77 -12.92 -11.27
C VAL A 143 -6.27 -14.06 -10.39
N GLY A 144 -5.80 -15.27 -10.69
CA GLY A 144 -6.12 -16.48 -9.94
C GLY A 144 -5.18 -16.73 -8.76
N ALA A 145 -5.76 -17.21 -7.66
CA ALA A 145 -5.08 -17.67 -6.44
C ALA A 145 -5.71 -19.00 -5.97
N PRO A 146 -5.51 -20.09 -6.72
CA PRO A 146 -6.26 -21.34 -6.55
C PRO A 146 -6.01 -22.08 -5.24
N TYR A 147 -4.99 -21.70 -4.48
CA TYR A 147 -4.63 -22.35 -3.22
C TYR A 147 -4.86 -21.44 -1.99
N GLN A 148 -5.54 -20.31 -2.18
CA GLN A 148 -6.12 -19.55 -1.08
C GLN A 148 -7.47 -20.16 -0.70
N GLY A 149 -7.51 -20.97 0.36
CA GLY A 149 -8.71 -21.75 0.69
C GLY A 149 -8.99 -22.77 -0.42
N ASN A 150 -10.22 -22.79 -0.94
CA ASN A 150 -10.60 -23.61 -2.09
C ASN A 150 -10.23 -22.96 -3.45
N GLY A 151 -9.78 -21.70 -3.41
CA GLY A 151 -9.35 -20.90 -4.53
C GLY A 151 -10.13 -19.60 -4.63
N VAL A 152 -9.46 -18.57 -5.14
CA VAL A 152 -9.98 -17.19 -5.26
C VAL A 152 -9.59 -16.61 -6.62
N VAL A 153 -10.50 -15.82 -7.21
CA VAL A 153 -10.20 -14.96 -8.36
C VAL A 153 -10.37 -13.51 -7.95
N TYR A 154 -9.35 -12.70 -8.25
CA TYR A 154 -9.33 -11.26 -7.98
C TYR A 154 -9.53 -10.49 -9.28
N ILE A 155 -10.38 -9.47 -9.25
CA ILE A 155 -10.57 -8.52 -10.35
C ILE A 155 -9.89 -7.21 -9.97
N TYR A 156 -8.99 -6.73 -10.82
CA TYR A 156 -8.31 -5.45 -10.67
C TYR A 156 -8.66 -4.56 -11.86
N LEU A 157 -9.01 -3.31 -11.55
CA LEU A 157 -9.42 -2.34 -12.57
C LEU A 157 -8.25 -1.48 -13.04
N GLY A 158 -8.23 -1.20 -14.34
CA GLY A 158 -7.38 -0.19 -14.95
C GLY A 158 -7.73 1.23 -14.48
N SER A 159 -6.85 2.18 -14.74
CA SER A 159 -7.11 3.60 -14.51
C SER A 159 -6.09 4.44 -15.27
N LYS A 160 -6.35 5.74 -15.44
CA LYS A 160 -5.37 6.69 -16.03
C LYS A 160 -3.97 6.65 -15.40
N ASN A 161 -3.85 6.20 -14.15
CA ASN A 161 -2.57 6.13 -13.42
C ASN A 161 -1.95 4.71 -13.47
N GLY A 162 -2.48 3.82 -14.30
CA GLY A 162 -2.18 2.38 -14.32
C GLY A 162 -3.17 1.58 -13.47
N ILE A 163 -2.80 0.34 -13.16
CA ILE A 163 -3.67 -0.59 -12.42
C ILE A 163 -3.96 -0.11 -10.98
N THR A 164 -5.21 -0.23 -10.55
CA THR A 164 -5.60 -0.01 -9.14
C THR A 164 -5.13 -1.20 -8.30
N THR A 165 -4.36 -0.96 -7.24
CA THR A 165 -3.74 -2.03 -6.43
C THR A 165 -4.70 -2.74 -5.49
N GLU A 166 -5.85 -2.13 -5.19
CA GLU A 166 -6.92 -2.77 -4.42
C GLU A 166 -7.88 -3.48 -5.39
N PRO A 167 -8.23 -4.75 -5.15
CA PRO A 167 -9.14 -5.48 -6.01
C PRO A 167 -10.57 -4.90 -5.91
N SER A 168 -11.22 -4.71 -7.06
CA SER A 168 -12.61 -4.23 -7.12
C SER A 168 -13.61 -5.32 -6.76
N GLN A 169 -13.25 -6.58 -7.01
CA GLN A 169 -14.05 -7.75 -6.68
C GLN A 169 -13.17 -8.94 -6.33
N ILE A 170 -13.61 -9.70 -5.33
CA ILE A 170 -12.98 -10.97 -4.91
C ILE A 170 -14.04 -12.06 -5.04
N ILE A 171 -13.74 -13.08 -5.83
CA ILE A 171 -14.65 -14.18 -6.16
C ILE A 171 -14.10 -15.47 -5.58
N GLU A 172 -14.57 -15.81 -4.38
CA GLU A 172 -14.20 -17.03 -3.65
C GLU A 172 -15.02 -18.22 -4.15
N SER A 173 -14.45 -19.44 -4.13
CA SER A 173 -15.18 -20.64 -4.54
C SER A 173 -16.49 -20.83 -3.75
N GLU A 174 -16.54 -20.40 -2.50
CA GLU A 174 -17.68 -20.52 -1.59
C GLU A 174 -18.89 -19.71 -2.08
N SER A 175 -18.65 -18.66 -2.88
CA SER A 175 -19.69 -17.85 -3.50
C SER A 175 -20.32 -18.50 -4.73
N ILE A 176 -19.70 -19.55 -5.27
CA ILE A 176 -20.11 -20.20 -6.52
C ILE A 176 -21.09 -21.34 -6.22
N PRO A 177 -22.35 -21.26 -6.69
CA PRO A 177 -23.30 -22.33 -6.50
C PRO A 177 -22.97 -23.51 -7.42
N THR A 178 -22.71 -24.68 -6.83
CA THR A 178 -22.49 -25.93 -7.57
C THR A 178 -23.71 -26.86 -7.47
N PRO A 179 -24.02 -27.68 -8.51
CA PRO A 179 -25.12 -28.64 -8.44
C PRO A 179 -24.95 -29.70 -7.34
N SER A 180 -23.71 -30.07 -7.01
CA SER A 180 -23.39 -31.02 -5.93
C SER A 180 -23.50 -30.39 -4.53
N GLY A 181 -23.45 -29.06 -4.44
CA GLY A 181 -23.33 -28.34 -3.17
C GLY A 181 -21.92 -28.33 -2.58
N GLU A 182 -20.95 -28.98 -3.23
CA GLU A 182 -19.55 -28.97 -2.84
C GLU A 182 -18.81 -27.78 -3.45
N PHE A 183 -17.82 -27.24 -2.73
CA PHE A 183 -16.98 -26.17 -3.25
C PHE A 183 -16.02 -26.67 -4.33
N LEU A 184 -15.72 -25.80 -5.30
CA LEU A 184 -14.75 -26.07 -6.35
C LEU A 184 -13.34 -25.93 -5.77
N ARG A 185 -12.50 -26.96 -5.93
CA ARG A 185 -11.10 -26.92 -5.52
C ARG A 185 -10.24 -26.43 -6.66
N THR A 186 -9.15 -25.73 -6.34
CA THR A 186 -8.28 -25.05 -7.31
C THR A 186 -9.02 -24.02 -8.16
N TRP A 187 -10.04 -23.38 -7.59
CA TRP A 187 -10.81 -22.32 -8.25
C TRP A 187 -9.90 -21.15 -8.65
N GLY A 188 -9.87 -20.79 -9.93
CA GLY A 188 -8.94 -19.78 -10.44
C GLY A 188 -7.59 -20.34 -10.89
N SER A 189 -7.50 -21.65 -11.13
CA SER A 189 -6.28 -22.31 -11.65
C SER A 189 -6.02 -22.04 -13.13
N SER A 190 -7.07 -21.70 -13.88
CA SER A 190 -6.99 -21.18 -15.25
C SER A 190 -8.09 -20.14 -15.46
N LEU A 191 -7.79 -19.14 -16.28
CA LEU A 191 -8.69 -18.04 -16.60
C LEU A 191 -8.70 -17.83 -18.12
N SER A 192 -9.85 -17.48 -18.67
CA SER A 192 -9.98 -17.06 -20.06
C SER A 192 -11.06 -15.99 -20.18
N SER A 193 -10.77 -14.90 -20.89
CA SER A 193 -11.70 -13.79 -21.07
C SER A 193 -11.50 -13.15 -22.46
N GLY A 194 -12.13 -12.01 -22.71
CA GLY A 194 -12.08 -11.28 -23.98
C GLY A 194 -13.20 -11.63 -24.97
N VAL A 195 -14.21 -12.40 -24.53
CA VAL A 195 -15.39 -12.73 -25.34
C VAL A 195 -16.65 -12.45 -24.53
N ASP A 196 -17.55 -11.68 -25.12
CA ASP A 196 -18.92 -11.52 -24.66
C ASP A 196 -19.75 -12.72 -25.14
N MET A 197 -20.12 -13.62 -24.23
CA MET A 197 -20.76 -14.89 -24.57
C MET A 197 -22.28 -14.77 -24.65
N ASP A 198 -22.87 -13.70 -24.12
CA ASP A 198 -24.32 -13.48 -24.14
C ASP A 198 -24.78 -12.26 -24.94
N ASN A 199 -23.85 -11.56 -25.59
CA ASN A 199 -24.05 -10.38 -26.43
C ASN A 199 -24.65 -9.18 -25.68
N ASN A 200 -24.36 -9.04 -24.38
CA ASN A 200 -24.79 -7.88 -23.60
C ASN A 200 -23.86 -6.64 -23.76
N GLY A 201 -22.77 -6.81 -24.50
CA GLY A 201 -21.75 -5.82 -24.80
C GLY A 201 -20.63 -5.75 -23.75
N TYR A 202 -20.56 -6.66 -22.78
CA TYR A 202 -19.53 -6.73 -21.75
C TYR A 202 -18.77 -8.05 -21.86
N PRO A 203 -17.43 -8.06 -21.66
CA PRO A 203 -16.64 -9.28 -21.73
C PRO A 203 -16.94 -10.20 -20.55
N ASP A 204 -17.03 -11.50 -20.82
CA ASP A 204 -17.26 -12.53 -19.80
C ASP A 204 -15.95 -13.22 -19.37
N LEU A 205 -16.00 -13.95 -18.25
CA LEU A 205 -14.85 -14.65 -17.69
C LEU A 205 -15.16 -16.15 -17.48
N LEU A 206 -14.34 -17.01 -18.07
CA LEU A 206 -14.30 -18.44 -17.78
C LEU A 206 -13.23 -18.74 -16.73
N VAL A 207 -13.60 -19.53 -15.72
CA VAL A 207 -12.74 -19.92 -14.60
C VAL A 207 -12.66 -21.44 -14.49
N GLY A 208 -11.44 -21.97 -14.44
CA GLY A 208 -11.16 -23.39 -14.25
C GLY A 208 -10.91 -23.76 -12.78
N ALA A 209 -11.33 -24.97 -12.43
CA ALA A 209 -11.13 -25.63 -11.15
C ALA A 209 -10.82 -27.13 -11.39
N TYR A 210 -9.59 -27.41 -11.86
CA TYR A 210 -9.24 -28.71 -12.44
C TYR A 210 -9.35 -29.87 -11.44
N GLU A 211 -9.05 -29.64 -10.14
CA GLU A 211 -9.12 -30.71 -9.12
C GLU A 211 -10.56 -31.21 -8.93
N SER A 212 -11.55 -30.32 -9.07
CA SER A 212 -12.97 -30.68 -9.06
C SER A 212 -13.53 -31.04 -10.44
N GLY A 213 -12.71 -31.02 -11.51
CA GLY A 213 -13.16 -31.21 -12.88
C GLY A 213 -14.16 -30.16 -13.37
N GLY A 214 -14.14 -28.96 -12.77
CA GLY A 214 -15.13 -27.91 -13.00
C GLY A 214 -14.62 -26.76 -13.87
N ALA A 215 -15.51 -26.19 -14.69
CA ALA A 215 -15.31 -24.91 -15.36
C ALA A 215 -16.59 -24.09 -15.24
N VAL A 216 -16.46 -22.80 -14.93
CA VAL A 216 -17.60 -21.90 -14.68
C VAL A 216 -17.50 -20.66 -15.55
N LEU A 217 -18.60 -20.32 -16.21
CA LEU A 217 -18.78 -19.06 -16.92
C LEU A 217 -19.37 -18.02 -15.96
N LEU A 218 -18.64 -16.93 -15.76
CA LEU A 218 -19.08 -15.74 -15.06
C LEU A 218 -19.43 -14.68 -16.10
N ARG A 219 -20.71 -14.28 -16.13
CA ARG A 219 -21.19 -13.27 -17.07
C ARG A 219 -21.19 -11.88 -16.44
N ALA A 220 -20.69 -10.88 -17.17
CA ALA A 220 -20.67 -9.51 -16.70
C ALA A 220 -22.08 -8.91 -16.66
N ARG A 221 -22.34 -8.01 -15.71
CA ARG A 221 -23.63 -7.33 -15.56
C ARG A 221 -23.55 -5.94 -16.19
N PRO A 222 -24.60 -5.46 -16.88
CA PRO A 222 -24.60 -4.09 -17.38
C PRO A 222 -24.50 -3.06 -16.26
N ILE A 223 -23.66 -2.05 -16.46
CA ILE A 223 -23.44 -0.99 -15.47
C ILE A 223 -24.34 0.21 -15.78
N ILE A 224 -24.98 0.73 -14.73
CA ILE A 224 -25.73 2.00 -14.77
C ILE A 224 -24.83 3.07 -14.17
N GLN A 225 -24.48 4.05 -14.99
CA GLN A 225 -23.65 5.19 -14.59
C GLN A 225 -24.50 6.31 -13.98
N LEU A 226 -24.12 6.74 -12.78
CA LEU A 226 -24.81 7.78 -12.01
C LEU A 226 -23.91 8.99 -11.81
N ALA A 227 -24.31 10.16 -12.29
CA ALA A 227 -23.65 11.41 -11.99
C ALA A 227 -24.38 12.14 -10.86
N THR A 228 -23.79 12.14 -9.67
CA THR A 228 -24.35 12.84 -8.49
C THR A 228 -23.71 14.22 -8.35
N SER A 229 -24.52 15.26 -8.21
CA SER A 229 -24.10 16.65 -8.08
C SER A 229 -24.95 17.42 -7.06
N LEU A 230 -24.44 18.58 -6.61
CA LEU A 230 -25.23 19.57 -5.90
C LEU A 230 -25.83 20.54 -6.90
N ASP A 231 -27.07 20.95 -6.67
CA ASP A 231 -27.69 21.97 -7.51
C ASP A 231 -26.98 23.32 -7.29
N PRO A 232 -26.61 24.05 -8.36
CA PRO A 232 -25.95 25.34 -8.23
C PRO A 232 -26.77 26.39 -7.48
N GLU A 233 -28.10 26.38 -7.61
CA GLU A 233 -28.98 27.35 -6.95
C GLU A 233 -29.08 27.08 -5.44
N PHE A 234 -29.12 25.79 -5.08
CA PHE A 234 -29.21 25.30 -3.71
C PHE A 234 -27.93 24.57 -3.29
N ASN A 235 -26.78 25.20 -3.52
CA ASN A 235 -25.48 24.66 -3.13
C ASN A 235 -25.22 24.81 -1.63
N LEU A 236 -24.29 24.03 -1.08
CA LEU A 236 -23.83 24.16 0.30
C LEU A 236 -23.11 25.50 0.50
N ARG A 237 -23.61 26.28 1.46
CA ARG A 237 -22.98 27.53 1.91
C ARG A 237 -22.39 27.35 3.31
N ASN A 238 -21.48 28.25 3.67
CA ASN A 238 -20.89 28.27 5.00
C ASN A 238 -21.98 28.39 6.08
N ILE A 239 -21.91 27.52 7.07
CA ILE A 239 -22.86 27.44 8.17
C ILE A 239 -22.46 28.47 9.23
N ASP A 240 -23.36 29.40 9.53
CA ASP A 240 -23.22 30.32 10.66
C ASP A 240 -23.94 29.75 11.89
N PRO A 241 -23.22 29.17 12.87
CA PRO A 241 -23.84 28.55 14.04
C PRO A 241 -24.51 29.58 14.97
N SER A 242 -24.24 30.88 14.82
CA SER A 242 -24.85 31.94 15.62
C SER A 242 -26.22 32.38 15.08
N LYS A 243 -26.52 32.06 13.82
CA LYS A 243 -27.78 32.42 13.18
C LYS A 243 -28.83 31.34 13.42
N GLN A 244 -29.97 31.75 13.99
CA GLN A 244 -31.13 30.88 14.15
C GLN A 244 -31.90 30.77 12.82
N GLY A 245 -32.33 29.55 12.50
CA GLY A 245 -33.11 29.27 11.31
C GLY A 245 -32.36 29.35 9.99
N CYS A 246 -33.09 29.09 8.92
CA CYS A 246 -32.62 29.14 7.54
C CYS A 246 -33.77 29.59 6.62
N PRO A 247 -33.52 29.91 5.34
CA PRO A 247 -34.56 30.44 4.45
C PRO A 247 -35.83 29.58 4.36
N VAL A 248 -35.70 28.25 4.51
CA VAL A 248 -36.81 27.29 4.45
C VAL A 248 -37.51 27.08 5.79
N ASP A 249 -36.79 27.22 6.91
CA ASP A 249 -37.37 27.23 8.26
C ASP A 249 -36.78 28.38 9.09
N PRO A 250 -37.34 29.60 8.95
CA PRO A 250 -36.89 30.77 9.71
C PRO A 250 -37.22 30.69 11.20
N THR A 251 -38.12 29.77 11.59
CA THR A 251 -38.63 29.65 12.97
C THR A 251 -37.83 28.65 13.81
N ALA A 252 -36.85 27.97 13.22
CA ALA A 252 -36.04 27.00 13.94
C ALA A 252 -35.14 27.69 14.98
N GLU A 253 -35.15 27.15 16.21
CA GLU A 253 -34.30 27.60 17.32
C GLU A 253 -32.80 27.36 17.07
N GLN A 254 -32.49 26.40 16.18
CA GLN A 254 -31.15 25.98 15.83
C GLN A 254 -30.77 26.53 14.45
N SER A 255 -29.46 26.69 14.21
CA SER A 255 -28.95 26.98 12.87
C SER A 255 -29.29 25.83 11.93
N CYS A 256 -29.85 26.15 10.76
CA CYS A 256 -30.07 25.19 9.69
C CYS A 256 -29.46 25.62 8.37
N PHE A 257 -29.32 24.67 7.46
CA PHE A 257 -28.91 24.92 6.09
C PHE A 257 -29.62 23.97 5.15
N THR A 258 -29.78 24.43 3.91
CA THR A 258 -30.49 23.69 2.86
C THR A 258 -29.59 23.47 1.68
N PHE A 259 -29.66 22.27 1.11
CA PHE A 259 -28.94 21.93 -0.10
C PHE A 259 -29.77 20.96 -0.93
N GLN A 260 -29.58 21.00 -2.24
CA GLN A 260 -30.27 20.10 -3.15
C GLN A 260 -29.27 19.16 -3.80
N THR A 261 -29.53 17.87 -3.67
CA THR A 261 -28.76 16.82 -4.33
C THR A 261 -29.48 16.39 -5.59
N CYS A 262 -28.75 16.24 -6.69
CA CYS A 262 -29.28 15.78 -7.97
C CYS A 262 -28.50 14.55 -8.42
N VAL A 263 -29.21 13.55 -8.91
CA VAL A 263 -28.63 12.40 -9.62
C VAL A 263 -29.06 12.47 -11.08
N ASN A 264 -28.09 12.31 -11.98
CA ASN A 264 -28.30 12.18 -13.41
C ASN A 264 -27.86 10.78 -13.86
N ILE A 265 -28.65 10.12 -14.69
CA ILE A 265 -28.32 8.82 -15.29
C ILE A 265 -27.77 9.10 -16.69
N GLU A 266 -26.48 8.80 -16.90
CA GLU A 266 -25.78 9.17 -18.12
C GLU A 266 -25.91 8.10 -19.22
N SER A 267 -25.93 6.83 -18.84
CA SER A 267 -26.08 5.74 -19.82
C SER A 267 -26.91 4.59 -19.25
N LEU A 268 -28.08 4.40 -19.86
CA LEU A 268 -28.69 3.09 -20.06
C LEU A 268 -28.43 2.80 -21.52
N ASN A 269 -27.32 2.12 -21.85
CA ASN A 269 -26.97 1.85 -23.24
C ASN A 269 -28.19 1.35 -24.01
N ALA A 270 -28.58 2.13 -25.02
CA ALA A 270 -29.84 2.06 -25.74
C ALA A 270 -29.85 0.92 -26.79
N SER A 271 -29.04 -0.12 -26.62
CA SER A 271 -28.80 -1.16 -27.62
C SER A 271 -29.34 -2.54 -27.27
N SER A 272 -29.90 -2.75 -26.08
CA SER A 272 -30.68 -3.95 -25.76
C SER A 272 -32.09 -3.54 -25.34
N ASN A 273 -33.08 -4.38 -25.61
CA ASN A 273 -34.51 -4.17 -25.40
C ASN A 273 -34.93 -3.83 -23.93
N SER A 274 -33.99 -3.58 -23.02
CA SER A 274 -34.17 -3.23 -21.61
C SER A 274 -34.84 -1.85 -21.38
N ARG A 275 -35.04 -1.04 -22.42
CA ARG A 275 -35.93 0.15 -22.35
C ARG A 275 -37.42 -0.19 -22.27
N ARG A 276 -37.85 -1.44 -22.51
CA ARG A 276 -39.26 -1.66 -22.86
C ARG A 276 -40.25 -1.59 -21.71
N ASN A 277 -39.89 -1.75 -20.43
CA ASN A 277 -40.87 -1.60 -19.32
C ASN A 277 -40.29 -1.50 -17.88
N GLY A 278 -38.97 -1.43 -17.70
CA GLY A 278 -38.35 -1.51 -16.37
C GLY A 278 -38.41 -0.18 -15.60
N LYS A 279 -39.23 -0.13 -14.55
CA LYS A 279 -39.19 0.91 -13.51
C LYS A 279 -37.86 0.82 -12.75
N LEU A 280 -36.95 1.78 -12.93
CA LEU A 280 -35.71 1.82 -12.16
C LEU A 280 -36.01 2.38 -10.76
N ILE A 281 -35.83 1.55 -9.74
CA ILE A 281 -36.04 1.93 -8.35
C ILE A 281 -34.68 2.00 -7.66
N LEU A 282 -34.29 3.20 -7.26
CA LEU A 282 -33.09 3.43 -6.47
C LEU A 282 -33.48 3.64 -5.01
N ARG A 283 -32.70 3.10 -4.09
CA ARG A 283 -32.73 3.49 -2.69
C ARG A 283 -31.71 4.61 -2.50
N TYR A 284 -32.21 5.79 -2.19
CA TYR A 284 -31.43 6.94 -1.79
C TYR A 284 -31.14 6.84 -0.30
N LYS A 285 -29.87 6.94 0.09
CA LYS A 285 -29.44 7.02 1.49
C LYS A 285 -28.47 8.18 1.65
N LEU A 286 -28.87 9.18 2.44
CA LEU A 286 -28.03 10.30 2.85
C LEU A 286 -27.70 10.15 4.33
N GLU A 287 -26.43 10.03 4.67
CA GLU A 287 -25.94 9.80 6.03
C GLU A 287 -24.91 10.87 6.42
N ALA A 288 -25.13 11.51 7.57
CA ALA A 288 -24.21 12.51 8.11
C ALA A 288 -23.26 11.89 9.14
N GLU A 289 -21.96 12.03 8.89
CA GLU A 289 -20.79 11.73 9.74
C GLU A 289 -20.59 10.28 10.25
N THR A 290 -21.65 9.55 10.58
CA THR A 290 -21.58 8.21 11.20
C THR A 290 -21.07 7.12 10.27
N PHE A 291 -20.94 7.40 8.97
CA PHE A 291 -20.31 6.50 8.01
C PHE A 291 -18.78 6.48 8.15
N VAL A 292 -18.18 7.41 8.89
CA VAL A 292 -16.75 7.43 9.20
C VAL A 292 -16.51 6.56 10.43
N PRO A 293 -15.67 5.50 10.37
CA PRO A 293 -15.53 4.54 11.48
C PRO A 293 -15.14 5.14 12.84
N THR A 294 -14.41 6.25 12.84
CA THR A 294 -13.96 6.94 14.06
C THR A 294 -15.06 7.81 14.68
N GLN A 295 -16.10 8.16 13.93
CA GLN A 295 -17.10 9.14 14.33
C GLN A 295 -18.43 8.47 14.62
N LYS A 296 -18.75 8.33 15.92
CA LYS A 296 -19.96 7.63 16.39
C LYS A 296 -21.19 8.52 16.52
N PHE A 297 -21.04 9.84 16.38
CA PHE A 297 -22.12 10.80 16.52
C PHE A 297 -22.12 11.79 15.36
N SER A 298 -23.32 12.16 14.93
CA SER A 298 -23.54 13.25 13.98
C SER A 298 -23.86 14.55 14.72
N ARG A 299 -23.24 15.64 14.29
CA ARG A 299 -23.50 17.03 14.71
C ARG A 299 -24.76 17.61 14.08
N ILE A 300 -25.29 16.99 13.04
CA ILE A 300 -26.53 17.41 12.38
C ILE A 300 -27.61 16.34 12.43
N TYR A 301 -28.85 16.75 12.18
CA TYR A 301 -29.95 15.87 11.84
C TYR A 301 -30.74 16.44 10.67
N PHE A 302 -31.47 15.57 9.96
CA PHE A 302 -32.23 15.94 8.78
C PHE A 302 -33.73 16.04 9.09
N GLY A 303 -34.40 16.97 8.42
CA GLY A 303 -35.85 17.16 8.50
C GLY A 303 -36.32 17.98 9.71
N PRO A 304 -37.54 18.52 9.66
CA PRO A 304 -38.07 19.41 10.69
C PRO A 304 -38.54 18.68 11.96
N ASP A 305 -38.63 17.35 11.93
CA ASP A 305 -39.11 16.56 13.07
C ASP A 305 -38.07 16.54 14.20
N LYS A 306 -38.31 17.40 15.20
CA LYS A 306 -37.47 17.56 16.40
C LYS A 306 -37.43 16.29 17.27
N ALA A 307 -38.40 15.38 17.14
CA ALA A 307 -38.50 14.21 18.02
C ALA A 307 -37.59 13.05 17.59
N ALA A 308 -37.37 12.88 16.29
CA ALA A 308 -36.66 11.73 15.75
C ALA A 308 -35.14 11.97 15.58
N LYS A 309 -34.71 13.23 15.37
CA LYS A 309 -33.31 13.68 15.20
C LYS A 309 -32.44 12.70 14.38
N TRP A 310 -32.96 12.21 13.26
CA TRP A 310 -32.25 11.26 12.40
C TRP A 310 -31.10 11.92 11.65
N ASN A 311 -29.92 11.32 11.72
CA ASN A 311 -28.75 11.70 10.91
C ASN A 311 -28.67 10.92 9.59
N ILE A 312 -29.72 10.15 9.28
CA ILE A 312 -29.84 9.33 8.08
C ILE A 312 -31.21 9.59 7.47
N VAL A 313 -31.25 9.84 6.17
CA VAL A 313 -32.47 9.89 5.36
C VAL A 313 -32.42 8.76 4.35
N GLU A 314 -33.43 7.90 4.36
CA GLU A 314 -33.58 6.82 3.38
C GLU A 314 -34.93 6.91 2.67
N GLU A 315 -34.92 6.87 1.34
CA GLU A 315 -36.13 6.87 0.53
C GLU A 315 -35.96 6.04 -0.74
N LYS A 316 -37.08 5.61 -1.33
CA LYS A 316 -37.10 4.96 -2.64
C LYS A 316 -37.43 6.00 -3.70
N ILE A 317 -36.54 6.15 -4.65
CA ILE A 317 -36.71 7.00 -5.82
C ILE A 317 -37.09 6.10 -7.00
N GLU A 318 -38.18 6.45 -7.65
CA GLU A 318 -38.61 5.84 -8.90
C GLU A 318 -38.26 6.77 -10.05
N LEU A 319 -37.45 6.29 -10.98
CA LEU A 319 -37.07 7.03 -12.18
C LEU A 319 -37.88 6.49 -13.34
N LYS A 320 -38.73 7.35 -13.92
CA LYS A 320 -39.59 7.00 -15.06
C LYS A 320 -38.78 6.98 -16.34
N SER A 321 -39.22 6.17 -17.30
CA SER A 321 -38.60 6.11 -18.63
C SER A 321 -38.63 7.50 -19.30
N GLY A 322 -37.45 8.08 -19.52
CA GLY A 322 -37.26 9.43 -20.10
C GLY A 322 -36.84 10.52 -19.11
N GLU A 323 -36.98 10.30 -17.79
CA GLU A 323 -36.41 11.19 -16.77
C GLU A 323 -34.97 10.75 -16.47
N SER A 324 -33.98 11.52 -16.95
CA SER A 324 -32.57 11.25 -16.67
C SER A 324 -32.10 11.87 -15.36
N ARG A 325 -32.79 12.90 -14.84
CA ARG A 325 -32.38 13.66 -13.66
C ARG A 325 -33.45 13.67 -12.58
N HIS A 326 -33.06 13.39 -11.35
CA HIS A 326 -33.90 13.53 -10.17
C HIS A 326 -33.18 14.32 -9.08
N CYS A 327 -33.86 15.31 -8.52
CA CYS A 327 -33.31 16.20 -7.51
C CYS A 327 -34.14 16.19 -6.24
N ARG A 328 -33.45 16.24 -5.10
CA ARG A 328 -34.06 16.22 -3.78
C ARG A 328 -33.50 17.35 -2.92
N LEU A 329 -34.39 18.24 -2.47
CA LEU A 329 -34.04 19.28 -1.52
C LEU A 329 -33.99 18.69 -0.10
N GLN A 330 -32.92 18.98 0.62
CA GLN A 330 -32.68 18.51 1.98
C GLN A 330 -32.44 19.70 2.90
N THR A 331 -32.98 19.62 4.12
CA THR A 331 -32.77 20.60 5.19
C THR A 331 -32.11 19.89 6.37
N ALA A 332 -30.96 20.41 6.79
CA ALA A 332 -30.18 19.90 7.92
C ALA A 332 -30.11 20.95 9.04
N TYR A 333 -30.18 20.48 10.28
CA TYR A 333 -30.16 21.30 11.49
C TYR A 333 -28.94 20.94 12.33
N VAL A 334 -28.23 21.95 12.84
CA VAL A 334 -27.08 21.76 13.73
C VAL A 334 -27.57 21.50 15.14
N LYS A 335 -27.13 20.39 15.75
CA LYS A 335 -27.50 20.04 17.13
C LYS A 335 -26.98 21.08 18.11
N GLU A 336 -27.77 21.33 19.14
CA GLU A 336 -27.36 22.14 20.29
C GLU A 336 -26.07 21.62 20.92
N ASN A 337 -25.24 22.54 21.44
CA ASN A 337 -23.97 22.26 22.11
C ASN A 337 -22.90 21.59 21.22
N THR A 338 -22.98 21.77 19.90
CA THR A 338 -21.91 21.35 18.99
C THR A 338 -20.63 22.15 19.28
N LYS A 339 -19.64 21.51 19.91
CA LYS A 339 -18.35 22.12 20.29
C LYS A 339 -17.39 22.27 19.11
N ASP A 340 -17.38 21.26 18.23
CA ASP A 340 -16.52 21.26 17.05
C ASP A 340 -17.23 22.00 15.90
N ILE A 341 -16.84 23.27 15.74
CA ILE A 341 -17.27 24.17 14.67
C ILE A 341 -16.14 24.49 13.68
N GLN A 342 -15.03 23.74 13.75
CA GLN A 342 -13.85 23.96 12.90
C GLN A 342 -13.77 22.92 11.78
N SER A 343 -14.13 21.67 12.09
CA SER A 343 -14.12 20.59 11.10
C SER A 343 -15.39 20.63 10.22
N PRO A 344 -15.27 20.35 8.91
CA PRO A 344 -16.42 20.29 8.02
C PRO A 344 -17.35 19.12 8.39
N ILE A 345 -18.66 19.33 8.26
CA ILE A 345 -19.66 18.27 8.38
C ILE A 345 -19.66 17.45 7.10
N LYS A 346 -19.34 16.16 7.23
CA LYS A 346 -19.30 15.22 6.10
C LYS A 346 -20.65 14.54 5.92
N MET A 347 -21.18 14.55 4.72
CA MET A 347 -22.44 13.91 4.36
C MET A 347 -22.21 12.97 3.19
N LYS A 348 -22.46 11.68 3.38
CA LYS A 348 -22.34 10.66 2.33
C LYS A 348 -23.72 10.40 1.74
N LEU A 349 -23.86 10.71 0.46
CA LEU A 349 -24.99 10.29 -0.35
C LEU A 349 -24.61 8.99 -1.05
N SER A 350 -25.46 7.97 -0.93
CA SER A 350 -25.29 6.68 -1.59
C SER A 350 -26.59 6.21 -2.23
N TYR A 351 -26.45 5.57 -3.39
CA TYR A 351 -27.54 4.93 -4.12
C TYR A 351 -27.33 3.42 -4.14
N SER A 352 -28.41 2.67 -3.94
CA SER A 352 -28.42 1.23 -4.20
C SER A 352 -29.62 0.84 -5.07
N LEU A 353 -29.43 -0.16 -5.90
CA LEU A 353 -30.47 -0.62 -6.81
C LEU A 353 -31.46 -1.52 -6.06
N VAL A 354 -32.75 -1.25 -6.19
CA VAL A 354 -33.83 -2.07 -5.63
C VAL A 354 -34.36 -2.96 -6.74
N GLN A 355 -33.79 -4.17 -6.84
CA GLN A 355 -34.20 -5.19 -7.79
C GLN A 355 -34.35 -6.55 -7.10
N GLN A 356 -34.99 -7.50 -7.79
CA GLN A 356 -34.96 -8.89 -7.38
C GLN A 356 -33.68 -9.52 -7.91
N GLU A 357 -32.99 -10.30 -7.08
CA GLU A 357 -31.81 -11.05 -7.50
C GLU A 357 -32.21 -12.24 -8.40
N PRO A 358 -31.35 -12.64 -9.35
CA PRO A 358 -31.64 -13.75 -10.23
C PRO A 358 -31.86 -15.05 -9.45
N SER A 359 -32.88 -15.79 -9.83
CA SER A 359 -33.18 -17.08 -9.22
C SER A 359 -32.22 -18.16 -9.72
N ARG A 360 -31.88 -19.13 -8.85
CA ARG A 360 -31.03 -20.26 -9.24
C ARG A 360 -31.67 -21.05 -10.38
N ILE A 361 -30.97 -21.12 -11.50
CA ILE A 361 -31.37 -21.83 -12.72
C ILE A 361 -31.18 -23.33 -12.49
N LYS A 362 -32.16 -24.16 -12.88
CA LYS A 362 -32.04 -25.62 -12.82
C LYS A 362 -31.22 -26.13 -14.01
N PRO A 363 -30.39 -27.18 -13.86
CA PRO A 363 -29.68 -27.78 -14.99
C PRO A 363 -30.64 -28.09 -16.16
N GLY A 364 -30.28 -27.63 -17.36
CA GLY A 364 -31.07 -27.82 -18.59
C GLY A 364 -32.19 -26.79 -18.84
N SER A 365 -32.44 -25.85 -17.93
CA SER A 365 -33.34 -24.72 -18.19
C SER A 365 -32.63 -23.61 -18.99
N PRO A 366 -33.37 -22.80 -19.78
CA PRO A 366 -32.77 -21.71 -20.54
C PRO A 366 -32.11 -20.68 -19.61
N LEU A 367 -30.99 -20.11 -20.07
CA LEU A 367 -30.28 -19.07 -19.33
C LEU A 367 -31.15 -17.81 -19.24
N GLN A 368 -31.25 -17.24 -18.03
CA GLN A 368 -31.86 -15.92 -17.84
C GLN A 368 -30.95 -14.85 -18.47
N SER A 369 -31.57 -13.83 -19.07
CA SER A 369 -30.81 -12.69 -19.59
C SER A 369 -30.23 -11.89 -18.42
N ILE A 370 -28.93 -11.59 -18.48
CA ILE A 370 -28.28 -10.79 -17.45
C ILE A 370 -28.63 -9.31 -17.56
N ASP A 371 -29.17 -8.87 -18.71
CA ASP A 371 -29.62 -7.50 -18.98
C ASP A 371 -30.73 -7.02 -18.04
N GLU A 372 -31.46 -7.94 -17.42
CA GLU A 372 -32.51 -7.66 -16.46
C GLU A 372 -31.96 -7.35 -15.05
N PHE A 373 -30.67 -7.60 -14.82
CA PHE A 373 -30.01 -7.47 -13.52
C PHE A 373 -28.79 -6.53 -13.61
N PRO A 374 -28.96 -5.24 -13.93
CA PRO A 374 -27.85 -4.31 -13.99
C PRO A 374 -27.24 -4.05 -12.60
N ILE A 375 -26.04 -3.48 -12.55
CA ILE A 375 -25.38 -3.03 -11.32
C ILE A 375 -25.08 -1.53 -11.42
N LEU A 376 -25.09 -0.82 -10.29
CA LEU A 376 -24.64 0.58 -10.27
C LEU A 376 -23.12 0.62 -10.29
N ASP A 377 -22.55 1.60 -10.99
CA ASP A 377 -21.13 1.93 -10.83
C ASP A 377 -20.87 2.29 -9.35
N GLN A 378 -20.09 1.46 -8.66
CA GLN A 378 -19.86 1.60 -7.22
C GLN A 378 -19.09 2.88 -6.87
N THR A 379 -18.24 3.37 -7.78
CA THR A 379 -17.46 4.59 -7.56
C THR A 379 -18.33 5.83 -7.66
N ALA A 380 -19.30 5.83 -8.58
CA ALA A 380 -20.19 6.95 -8.82
C ALA A 380 -21.48 6.89 -7.96
N ALA A 381 -21.85 5.71 -7.47
CA ALA A 381 -23.04 5.49 -6.64
C ALA A 381 -22.93 6.10 -5.24
N ALA A 382 -21.73 6.48 -4.78
CA ALA A 382 -21.55 7.14 -3.49
C ALA A 382 -20.69 8.40 -3.59
N ARG A 383 -21.19 9.53 -3.07
CA ARG A 383 -20.47 10.81 -3.05
C ARG A 383 -20.50 11.44 -1.67
N VAL A 384 -19.37 11.99 -1.24
CA VAL A 384 -19.26 12.70 0.04
C VAL A 384 -19.24 14.20 -0.21
N PHE A 385 -20.16 14.90 0.44
CA PHE A 385 -20.24 16.36 0.47
C PHE A 385 -19.72 16.88 1.80
N HIS A 386 -19.18 18.10 1.76
CA HIS A 386 -18.60 18.78 2.92
C HIS A 386 -19.34 20.09 3.12
N ALA A 387 -19.97 20.26 4.28
CA ALA A 387 -20.51 21.54 4.70
C ALA A 387 -19.56 22.17 5.71
N THR A 388 -19.01 23.34 5.37
CA THR A 388 -18.07 24.09 6.20
C THR A 388 -18.79 25.08 7.09
N PHE A 389 -18.25 25.33 8.28
CA PHE A 389 -18.69 26.44 9.11
C PHE A 389 -18.06 27.74 8.62
N HIS A 390 -18.73 28.86 8.87
CA HIS A 390 -18.15 30.18 8.66
C HIS A 390 -16.89 30.32 9.53
N LYS A 391 -15.80 30.71 8.89
CA LYS A 391 -14.49 30.95 9.54
C LYS A 391 -14.21 32.45 9.45
N ASP A 392 -13.40 32.98 10.36
CA ASP A 392 -12.98 34.39 10.34
C ASP A 392 -11.95 34.69 9.21
N CYS A 393 -12.24 34.27 7.98
CA CYS A 393 -11.38 34.40 6.80
C CYS A 393 -11.46 35.77 6.12
N GLY A 394 -11.99 36.81 6.79
CA GLY A 394 -12.26 38.10 6.17
C GLY A 394 -13.44 38.07 5.18
N SER A 395 -13.60 39.13 4.39
CA SER A 395 -14.79 39.35 3.54
C SER A 395 -14.80 38.56 2.22
N ASN A 396 -13.68 37.93 1.85
CA ASN A 396 -13.52 37.12 0.65
C ASN A 396 -13.64 35.61 0.91
N ASP A 397 -13.93 35.19 2.15
CA ASP A 397 -14.04 33.77 2.56
C ASP A 397 -12.80 32.91 2.25
N GLU A 398 -11.66 33.52 1.93
CA GLU A 398 -10.38 32.84 1.66
C GLU A 398 -9.47 32.94 2.87
N CYS A 399 -9.28 31.81 3.56
CA CYS A 399 -8.41 31.75 4.72
C CYS A 399 -6.94 31.60 4.29
N GLU A 400 -6.21 32.70 4.23
CA GLU A 400 -4.79 32.73 3.91
C GLU A 400 -3.92 32.59 5.17
N SER A 401 -2.89 31.74 5.11
CA SER A 401 -1.91 31.59 6.19
C SER A 401 -0.49 31.94 5.73
N GLU A 402 0.34 32.37 6.69
CA GLU A 402 1.76 32.68 6.52
C GLU A 402 2.56 32.10 7.70
N LEU A 403 2.63 30.77 7.76
CA LEU A 403 3.44 30.07 8.76
C LEU A 403 4.93 30.07 8.39
N HIS A 404 5.80 30.19 9.39
CA HIS A 404 7.26 30.22 9.22
C HIS A 404 7.94 29.23 10.16
N VAL A 405 8.87 28.41 9.66
CA VAL A 405 9.64 27.45 10.49
C VAL A 405 11.08 27.91 10.67
N LYS A 406 11.51 28.04 11.93
CA LYS A 406 12.91 28.36 12.27
C LYS A 406 13.50 27.28 13.17
N ALA A 407 14.74 26.89 12.88
CA ALA A 407 15.48 25.92 13.70
C ALA A 407 16.86 26.45 14.06
N GLN A 408 17.29 26.20 15.30
CA GLN A 408 18.57 26.63 15.84
C GLN A 408 19.23 25.49 16.62
N LEU A 409 20.53 25.29 16.40
CA LEU A 409 21.34 24.35 17.19
C LEU A 409 21.76 24.99 18.51
N GLN A 410 21.45 24.34 19.64
CA GLN A 410 21.94 24.73 20.96
C GLN A 410 22.95 23.69 21.44
N LEU A 411 24.23 24.05 21.47
CA LEU A 411 25.30 23.24 22.09
C LEU A 411 25.62 23.82 23.46
N GLU A 412 25.69 22.98 24.49
CA GLU A 412 26.22 23.38 25.80
C GLU A 412 27.72 23.69 25.64
N GLU A 413 28.11 24.96 25.78
CA GLU A 413 29.52 25.36 25.78
C GLU A 413 30.27 24.69 26.94
N ARG A 414 31.09 23.68 26.65
CA ARG A 414 32.23 23.37 27.51
C ARG A 414 33.37 24.31 27.11
N LYS A 415 33.84 25.12 28.07
CA LYS A 415 35.05 25.94 27.95
C LYS A 415 36.26 25.06 27.60
N HIS A 416 36.52 24.88 26.30
CA HIS A 416 37.84 24.58 25.79
C HIS A 416 38.06 25.40 24.54
N ASP A 417 39.16 26.17 24.57
CA ASP A 417 39.66 26.97 23.46
C ASP A 417 39.75 26.12 22.18
N ILE A 418 38.93 26.47 21.19
CA ILE A 418 39.26 26.22 19.79
C ILE A 418 39.08 27.54 19.06
N SER A 419 40.14 28.34 19.09
CA SER A 419 40.32 29.43 18.15
C SER A 419 40.62 28.85 16.77
N SER A 420 40.01 29.48 15.76
CA SER A 420 40.14 29.24 14.32
C SER A 420 39.38 28.04 13.73
N LEU A 421 38.24 28.34 13.12
CA LEU A 421 37.90 27.77 11.82
C LEU A 421 37.16 28.85 11.03
N LYS A 422 37.87 29.42 10.05
CA LYS A 422 37.31 30.35 9.08
C LYS A 422 36.22 29.64 8.28
N SER A 423 35.15 30.40 8.03
CA SER A 423 34.14 30.17 7.00
C SER A 423 34.72 29.53 5.74
N LEU A 424 34.14 28.39 5.35
CA LEU A 424 34.12 27.94 3.96
C LEU A 424 32.70 27.54 3.62
N THR A 425 32.08 28.32 2.73
CA THR A 425 30.72 28.09 2.24
C THR A 425 30.77 27.20 0.98
N LEU A 426 29.75 26.34 0.87
CA LEU A 426 29.17 25.70 -0.33
C LEU A 426 29.90 24.51 -0.98
N CYS A 427 29.41 23.31 -0.65
CA CYS A 427 29.02 22.32 -1.67
C CYS A 427 27.54 21.98 -1.45
N TRP A 428 26.67 22.40 -2.37
CA TRP A 428 25.32 21.88 -2.49
C TRP A 428 25.40 20.53 -3.18
N TYR A 429 25.22 19.45 -2.43
CA TYR A 429 24.78 18.17 -2.99
C TYR A 429 23.37 17.92 -2.44
N PRO A 430 22.40 17.50 -3.27
CA PRO A 430 21.13 17.01 -2.77
C PRO A 430 21.40 15.65 -2.09
N PHE A 431 21.55 15.65 -0.77
CA PHE A 431 21.72 14.42 0.00
C PHE A 431 20.36 13.81 0.32
N GLN A 432 20.14 12.61 -0.19
CA GLN A 432 18.92 11.81 -0.07
C GLN A 432 19.19 10.54 0.75
N ASP A 433 19.91 10.69 1.87
CA ASP A 433 20.53 9.57 2.61
C ASP A 433 19.53 8.64 3.33
N CYS A 434 18.42 9.15 3.85
CA CYS A 434 17.42 8.30 4.52
C CYS A 434 16.68 7.37 3.54
N LEU A 435 16.60 7.73 2.26
CA LEU A 435 15.91 6.94 1.21
C LEU A 435 16.84 5.94 0.52
N LEU A 436 18.15 6.20 0.52
CA LEU A 436 19.20 5.33 -0.03
C LEU A 436 19.71 4.29 0.98
N GLY A 437 19.22 4.31 2.23
CA GLY A 437 19.58 3.34 3.27
C GLY A 437 20.96 3.55 3.91
N THR A 438 21.60 4.70 3.70
CA THR A 438 22.95 5.01 4.20
C THR A 438 22.97 5.47 5.65
N ALA A 439 21.81 5.83 6.22
CA ALA A 439 21.66 6.21 7.63
C ALA A 439 20.30 5.75 8.20
N ARG A 440 20.27 5.37 9.49
CA ARG A 440 19.03 5.05 10.22
C ARG A 440 18.37 6.34 10.71
N CYS A 441 17.23 6.69 10.12
CA CYS A 441 16.48 7.90 10.45
C CYS A 441 15.24 7.55 11.30
N PHE A 442 14.87 8.42 12.24
CA PHE A 442 13.63 8.31 13.00
C PHE A 442 12.81 9.60 12.84
N LYS A 443 11.49 9.45 12.68
CA LYS A 443 10.56 10.58 12.49
C LYS A 443 9.88 10.92 13.81
N ILE A 444 9.94 12.19 14.20
CA ILE A 444 9.18 12.74 15.33
C ILE A 444 8.02 13.56 14.75
N THR A 445 6.79 13.25 15.16
CA THR A 445 5.59 14.00 14.79
C THR A 445 5.08 14.77 16.01
N CYS A 446 4.80 16.07 15.85
CA CYS A 446 4.26 16.92 16.91
C CYS A 446 3.01 17.63 16.39
N ASP A 447 1.86 17.39 17.03
CA ASP A 447 0.60 18.04 16.67
C ASP A 447 0.45 19.35 17.48
N VAL A 448 0.35 20.47 16.78
CA VAL A 448 0.14 21.80 17.37
C VAL A 448 -1.33 22.20 17.19
N TYR A 449 -2.06 22.34 18.29
CA TYR A 449 -3.46 22.76 18.29
C TYR A 449 -3.58 24.25 18.64
N ASN A 450 -4.55 24.95 18.03
CA ASN A 450 -4.94 26.32 18.38
C ASN A 450 -3.80 27.37 18.29
N LEU A 451 -3.05 27.39 17.19
CA LEU A 451 -2.08 28.44 16.92
C LEU A 451 -2.79 29.68 16.36
N TYR A 452 -3.02 30.68 17.21
CA TYR A 452 -3.67 31.94 16.83
C TYR A 452 -2.72 32.87 16.05
N ALA A 453 -3.28 33.88 15.39
CA ALA A 453 -2.49 34.92 14.72
C ALA A 453 -1.45 35.53 15.67
N ASN A 454 -0.22 35.73 15.17
CA ASN A 454 0.94 36.26 15.89
C ASN A 454 1.41 35.45 17.11
N HIS A 455 0.98 34.19 17.25
CA HIS A 455 1.50 33.29 18.28
C HIS A 455 2.58 32.36 17.70
N GLU A 456 3.49 31.92 18.55
CA GLU A 456 4.56 30.98 18.19
C GLU A 456 4.49 29.69 19.02
N ALA A 457 4.86 28.57 18.41
CA ALA A 457 5.01 27.29 19.09
C ALA A 457 6.48 26.85 19.04
N THR A 458 7.09 26.60 20.21
CA THR A 458 8.49 26.18 20.30
C THR A 458 8.59 24.71 20.69
N ILE A 459 9.27 23.92 19.84
CA ILE A 459 9.51 22.48 20.08
C ILE A 459 11.00 22.29 20.36
N THR A 460 11.33 21.74 21.53
CA THR A 460 12.73 21.47 21.94
C THR A 460 13.04 19.98 21.87
N ILE A 461 13.99 19.60 21.01
CA ILE A 461 14.46 18.21 20.89
C ILE A 461 15.84 18.11 21.52
N ARG A 462 15.99 17.21 22.50
CA ARG A 462 17.29 16.91 23.13
C ARG A 462 17.77 15.55 22.65
N ALA A 463 18.97 15.52 22.07
CA ALA A 463 19.63 14.30 21.62
C ALA A 463 21.03 14.17 22.24
N ARG A 464 21.48 12.93 22.46
CA ARG A 464 22.84 12.62 22.92
C ARG A 464 23.55 11.79 21.87
N LEU A 465 24.78 12.17 21.52
CA LEU A 465 25.64 11.43 20.61
C LEU A 465 26.73 10.72 21.42
N PHE A 466 26.77 9.39 21.35
CA PHE A 466 27.80 8.58 22.00
C PHE A 466 28.97 8.32 21.04
N ASN A 467 30.20 8.60 21.48
CA ASN A 467 31.40 8.41 20.66
C ASN A 467 31.62 6.93 20.29
N SER A 468 31.38 5.99 21.22
CA SER A 468 31.55 4.55 20.99
C SER A 468 30.69 4.05 19.83
N THR A 469 29.43 4.43 19.79
CA THR A 469 28.47 4.04 18.74
C THR A 469 28.83 4.68 17.39
N LEU A 470 29.29 5.93 17.39
CA LEU A 470 29.71 6.62 16.16
C LEU A 470 30.91 5.92 15.51
N VAL A 471 31.88 5.47 16.31
CA VAL A 471 33.09 4.78 15.84
C VAL A 471 32.80 3.36 15.35
N GLU A 472 31.82 2.68 15.97
CA GLU A 472 31.39 1.33 15.58
C GLU A 472 30.58 1.33 14.28
N ASP A 473 29.60 2.23 14.15
CA ASP A 473 28.71 2.28 12.98
C ASP A 473 29.41 2.88 11.74
N TYR A 474 30.39 3.76 11.95
CA TYR A 474 31.12 4.44 10.87
C TYR A 474 32.65 4.36 11.05
N PRO A 475 33.25 3.15 10.97
CA PRO A 475 34.65 2.95 11.33
C PRO A 475 35.64 3.60 10.34
N HIS A 476 35.20 3.84 9.09
CA HIS A 476 36.02 4.27 7.95
C HIS A 476 35.84 5.75 7.56
N VAL A 477 35.20 6.57 8.37
CA VAL A 477 34.99 8.01 8.08
C VAL A 477 35.54 8.89 9.20
N ASP A 478 36.17 10.01 8.82
CA ASP A 478 36.79 10.95 9.76
C ASP A 478 35.80 11.94 10.37
N ARG A 479 34.69 12.19 9.66
CA ARG A 479 33.62 13.11 10.07
C ARG A 479 32.26 12.55 9.68
N VAL A 480 31.28 12.75 10.55
CA VAL A 480 29.88 12.42 10.31
C VAL A 480 29.05 13.70 10.39
N ILE A 481 28.24 13.96 9.38
CA ILE A 481 27.33 15.11 9.34
C ILE A 481 25.93 14.58 9.63
N ILE A 482 25.36 15.01 10.76
CA ILE A 482 24.00 14.68 11.16
C ILE A 482 23.11 15.85 10.75
N ALA A 483 22.20 15.63 9.82
CA ALA A 483 21.22 16.63 9.40
C ALA A 483 19.85 16.33 10.03
N SER A 484 19.30 17.29 10.78
CA SER A 484 17.94 17.24 11.30
C SER A 484 17.05 18.17 10.49
N ARG A 485 15.94 17.64 9.98
CA ARG A 485 14.97 18.37 9.15
C ARG A 485 13.67 18.53 9.91
N ALA A 486 13.14 19.75 9.92
CA ALA A 486 11.81 20.05 10.43
C ALA A 486 10.95 20.55 9.26
N LYS A 487 9.74 19.98 9.14
CA LYS A 487 8.75 20.38 8.15
C LYS A 487 7.42 20.58 8.86
N ILE A 488 6.75 21.70 8.60
CA ILE A 488 5.36 21.90 8.98
C ILE A 488 4.46 21.42 7.85
N ASP A 489 3.35 20.77 8.21
CA ASP A 489 2.33 20.30 7.27
C ASP A 489 0.97 20.75 7.78
N ILE A 490 0.22 21.46 6.95
CA ILE A 490 -1.13 21.91 7.29
C ILE A 490 -2.11 20.91 6.68
N PRO A 491 -2.96 20.24 7.49
CA PRO A 491 -3.88 19.25 6.94
C PRO A 491 -4.88 19.92 6.00
N LEU A 492 -5.05 19.32 4.81
CA LEU A 492 -5.98 19.80 3.76
C LEU A 492 -7.42 20.01 4.28
N SER A 493 -7.80 19.32 5.35
CA SER A 493 -9.12 19.44 6.00
C SER A 493 -9.41 20.82 6.59
N LEU A 494 -8.38 21.65 6.80
CA LEU A 494 -8.55 23.00 7.34
C LEU A 494 -8.83 24.05 6.25
N PHE A 495 -8.73 23.71 4.96
CA PHE A 495 -8.98 24.62 3.83
C PHE A 495 -8.25 25.97 3.97
N LEU A 496 -7.01 25.93 4.46
CA LEU A 496 -6.13 27.10 4.57
C LEU A 496 -5.26 27.18 3.31
N HIS A 497 -5.20 28.34 2.69
CA HIS A 497 -4.29 28.61 1.58
C HIS A 497 -3.00 29.22 2.12
N GLN A 498 -1.94 28.41 2.16
CA GLN A 498 -0.60 28.88 2.56
C GLN A 498 0.04 29.60 1.37
N LYS A 499 0.38 30.89 1.54
CA LYS A 499 0.92 31.73 0.45
C LYS A 499 2.31 31.33 0.00
N ASN A 500 3.13 30.82 0.92
CA ASN A 500 4.50 30.45 0.66
C ASN A 500 4.77 29.07 1.24
N LEU A 501 5.26 28.16 0.40
CA LEU A 501 5.62 26.79 0.80
C LEU A 501 7.14 26.63 0.97
N THR A 502 7.91 27.70 0.72
CA THR A 502 9.38 27.65 0.73
C THR A 502 9.99 27.84 2.13
N ASP A 503 9.20 28.31 3.08
CA ASP A 503 9.51 28.57 4.49
C ASP A 503 8.93 27.52 5.46
N ASP A 504 8.22 26.52 4.92
CA ASP A 504 7.63 25.40 5.67
C ASP A 504 8.66 24.33 6.06
N GLU A 505 9.87 24.40 5.54
CA GLU A 505 10.95 23.45 5.78
C GLU A 505 12.25 24.13 6.21
N THR A 506 12.87 23.59 7.25
CA THR A 506 14.17 24.07 7.73
C THR A 506 15.08 22.90 8.13
N GLN A 507 16.38 23.15 8.16
CA GLN A 507 17.39 22.14 8.47
C GLN A 507 18.47 22.66 9.42
N VAL A 508 18.93 21.79 10.30
CA VAL A 508 20.07 22.03 11.19
C VAL A 508 21.09 20.92 10.98
N LYS A 509 22.37 21.29 10.84
CA LYS A 509 23.47 20.34 10.66
C LYS A 509 24.36 20.32 11.90
N THR A 510 24.62 19.13 12.41
CA THR A 510 25.56 18.87 13.50
C THR A 510 26.73 18.07 12.95
N VAL A 511 27.96 18.54 13.16
CA VAL A 511 29.17 17.85 12.69
C VAL A 511 29.82 17.14 13.86
N ALA A 512 30.01 15.83 13.73
CA ALA A 512 30.74 15.01 14.70
C ALA A 512 32.07 14.55 14.09
N MET A 513 33.16 14.71 14.84
CA MET A 513 34.52 14.30 14.45
C MET A 513 34.97 13.13 15.32
N LYS A 514 35.69 12.18 14.72
CA LYS A 514 36.26 11.03 15.42
C LYS A 514 37.49 11.46 16.21
N ASP A 515 37.48 11.21 17.52
CA ASP A 515 38.63 11.47 18.38
C ASP A 515 39.56 10.23 18.36
N LEU A 516 40.77 10.36 17.79
CA LEU A 516 41.74 9.27 17.70
C LEU A 516 42.38 9.04 19.07
N VAL A 517 41.79 8.18 19.90
CA VAL A 517 42.44 7.71 21.12
C VAL A 517 43.65 6.86 20.72
N GLN A 518 44.84 7.30 21.13
CA GLN A 518 46.12 6.66 20.87
C GLN A 518 46.16 5.25 21.49
N GLN A 519 45.87 4.23 20.69
CA GLN A 519 45.78 2.83 21.12
C GLN A 519 47.19 2.30 21.43
N SER A 520 47.46 2.00 22.71
CA SER A 520 48.71 1.35 23.13
C SER A 520 48.76 -0.10 22.64
N ARG A 521 49.79 -0.44 21.86
CA ARG A 521 49.99 -1.79 21.29
C ARG A 521 50.16 -2.84 22.39
N PRO A 522 49.57 -4.05 22.26
CA PRO A 522 49.76 -5.12 23.24
C PRO A 522 51.17 -5.71 23.15
N VAL A 523 51.93 -5.62 24.26
CA VAL A 523 53.35 -6.02 24.34
C VAL A 523 53.50 -7.50 24.68
N TRP A 524 53.00 -8.38 23.81
CA TRP A 524 53.00 -9.85 24.03
C TRP A 524 54.41 -10.44 24.30
N HIS A 525 55.45 -9.80 23.80
CA HIS A 525 56.85 -10.20 23.97
C HIS A 525 57.34 -10.07 25.43
N ILE A 526 56.76 -9.17 26.23
CA ILE A 526 57.10 -9.03 27.65
C ILE A 526 56.60 -10.23 28.46
N ILE A 527 55.39 -10.71 28.15
CA ILE A 527 54.80 -11.88 28.83
C ILE A 527 55.63 -13.13 28.55
N LEU A 528 56.05 -13.32 27.29
CA LEU A 528 56.85 -14.47 26.87
C LEU A 528 58.25 -14.48 27.53
N LEU A 529 58.86 -13.30 27.67
CA LEU A 529 60.12 -13.11 28.41
C LEU A 529 59.99 -13.43 29.90
N ALA A 530 58.89 -13.02 30.55
CA ALA A 530 58.66 -13.30 31.97
C ALA A 530 58.51 -14.80 32.25
N ILE A 531 57.83 -15.55 31.38
CA ILE A 531 57.65 -17.01 31.52
C ILE A 531 58.99 -17.74 31.39
N LEU A 532 59.80 -17.38 30.40
CA LEU A 532 61.15 -17.95 30.20
C LEU A 532 62.05 -17.71 31.42
N LEU A 533 62.01 -16.50 31.98
CA LEU A 533 62.82 -16.13 33.13
C LEU A 533 62.35 -16.86 34.41
N GLY A 534 61.04 -17.03 34.59
CA GLY A 534 60.46 -17.81 35.69
C GLY A 534 60.84 -19.30 35.64
N LEU A 535 60.79 -19.92 34.47
CA LEU A 535 61.19 -21.32 34.29
C LEU A 535 62.68 -21.54 34.57
N LEU A 536 63.54 -20.61 34.16
CA LEU A 536 64.97 -20.68 34.42
C LEU A 536 65.30 -20.59 35.92
N LEU A 537 64.58 -19.73 36.64
CA LEU A 537 64.71 -19.58 38.09
C LEU A 537 64.25 -20.84 38.83
N LEU A 538 63.15 -21.47 38.39
CA LEU A 538 62.66 -22.73 38.93
C LEU A 538 63.68 -23.87 38.76
N ILE A 539 64.29 -23.99 37.58
CA ILE A 539 65.31 -25.02 37.31
C ILE A 539 66.53 -24.83 38.21
N LEU A 540 66.99 -23.58 38.38
CA LEU A 540 68.09 -23.26 39.31
C LEU A 540 67.74 -23.62 40.76
N LEU A 541 66.51 -23.35 41.20
CA LEU A 541 66.04 -23.71 42.53
C LEU A 541 66.04 -25.24 42.72
N ILE A 542 65.55 -26.01 41.75
CA ILE A 542 65.55 -27.47 41.79
C ILE A 542 66.97 -28.03 41.85
N LEU A 543 67.90 -27.47 41.07
CA LEU A 543 69.31 -27.86 41.11
C LEU A 543 69.97 -27.55 42.47
N CYS A 544 69.63 -26.40 43.07
CA CYS A 544 70.10 -26.01 44.39
C CYS A 544 69.56 -26.96 45.49
N LEU A 545 68.24 -27.24 45.48
CA LEU A 545 67.60 -28.17 46.41
C LEU A 545 68.13 -29.62 46.26
N ARG A 546 68.50 -30.02 45.03
CA ARG A 546 69.16 -31.30 44.77
C ARG A 546 70.59 -31.35 45.30
N ARG A 547 71.36 -30.26 45.20
CA ARG A 547 72.70 -30.10 45.80
C ARG A 547 72.68 -30.05 47.33
N LEU A 548 71.62 -29.49 47.91
CA LEU A 548 71.39 -29.42 49.36
C LEU A 548 70.84 -30.74 49.97
N GLY A 549 70.71 -31.81 49.18
CA GLY A 549 70.39 -33.14 49.70
C GLY A 549 68.93 -33.35 50.12
N PHE A 550 68.03 -32.41 49.83
CA PHE A 550 66.62 -32.44 50.23
C PHE A 550 65.85 -33.68 49.73
N PHE A 551 66.28 -34.29 48.63
CA PHE A 551 65.61 -35.46 48.01
C PHE A 551 66.14 -36.84 48.44
N ARG A 552 67.00 -36.94 49.47
CA ARG A 552 67.45 -38.25 50.01
C ARG A 552 66.61 -38.65 51.23
N ARG A 553 65.59 -39.49 51.04
CA ARG A 553 64.81 -40.11 52.13
C ARG A 553 65.48 -41.38 52.66
N HIS A 554 65.58 -41.51 54.00
CA HIS A 554 65.84 -42.78 54.68
C HIS A 554 64.56 -43.63 54.72
N ARG A 555 64.69 -44.94 54.41
CA ARG A 555 63.62 -45.94 54.50
C ARG A 555 63.76 -46.73 55.80
N HIS A 556 62.66 -46.92 56.54
CA HIS A 556 62.52 -47.89 57.62
C HIS A 556 61.83 -49.18 57.12
N PRO A 557 62.02 -50.34 57.79
CA PRO A 557 61.73 -51.68 57.25
C PRO A 557 60.26 -52.12 57.45
N PRO A 558 59.81 -53.17 56.72
CA PRO A 558 58.43 -53.67 56.70
C PRO A 558 58.25 -54.89 57.62
N PRO A 559 57.09 -55.59 57.60
CA PRO A 559 55.68 -55.19 57.61
C PRO A 559 54.96 -55.78 58.85
N ASP A 560 53.66 -55.50 59.06
CA ASP A 560 52.66 -56.57 59.25
C ASP A 560 51.22 -56.04 59.40
N PRO A 561 50.20 -56.89 59.16
CA PRO A 561 48.94 -56.53 58.51
C PRO A 561 47.79 -56.42 59.51
N THR A 562 46.60 -56.16 58.97
CA THR A 562 45.28 -56.04 59.64
C THR A 562 44.96 -54.62 60.14
N LEU A 563 44.13 -53.91 59.37
CA LEU A 563 42.73 -53.71 59.74
C LEU A 563 41.97 -53.05 58.58
N SER A 564 40.80 -53.60 58.31
CA SER A 564 39.78 -53.10 57.40
C SER A 564 39.22 -51.75 57.84
N GLY A 565 38.91 -50.88 56.88
CA GLY A 565 38.26 -49.61 57.16
C GLY A 565 37.80 -48.92 55.88
N ASN A 566 36.64 -49.35 55.38
CA ASN A 566 35.88 -48.72 54.31
C ASN A 566 35.68 -47.23 54.56
N LEU A 567 35.71 -46.42 53.50
CA LEU A 567 34.81 -45.27 53.32
C LEU A 567 34.68 -44.95 51.83
N ARG A 568 33.53 -45.36 51.26
CA ARG A 568 32.98 -44.87 49.98
C ARG A 568 32.20 -43.60 50.29
N THR A 569 32.31 -42.58 49.43
CA THR A 569 31.25 -41.59 49.22
C THR A 569 31.09 -41.37 47.72
N THR A 570 29.86 -41.65 47.28
CA THR A 570 29.24 -41.44 45.97
C THR A 570 28.49 -40.11 45.98
N TYR A 571 28.41 -39.42 44.83
CA TYR A 571 27.30 -38.60 44.31
C TYR A 571 27.75 -38.20 42.89
N GLU A 572 27.37 -38.93 41.83
CA GLU A 572 26.11 -38.88 41.07
C GLU A 572 25.97 -37.61 40.21
N ASP A 573 26.23 -37.85 38.91
CA ASP A 573 25.88 -37.02 37.75
C ASP A 573 24.41 -37.32 37.36
N GLU A 574 23.65 -36.29 37.00
CA GLU A 574 22.41 -36.40 36.22
C GLU A 574 22.53 -35.43 35.03
N ASP A 575 22.81 -35.99 33.85
CA ASP A 575 22.49 -35.43 32.54
C ASP A 575 21.35 -36.32 31.98
N ASP A 576 20.20 -35.71 31.67
CA ASP A 576 19.11 -36.32 30.91
C ASP A 576 19.04 -35.68 29.52
N ASP A 577 18.97 -36.55 28.49
CA ASP A 577 18.54 -36.29 27.11
C ASP A 577 17.02 -36.10 27.01
#